data_AF-A0A9E2JL51-F1
#
_entry.id   AF-A0A9E2JL51-F1
#
_cell.length_a   1.000
_cell.length_b   1.000
_cell.length_c   1.000
_cell.angle_alpha   90.00
_cell.angle_beta   90.00
_cell.angle_gamma   90.00
#
_symmetry.space_group_name_H-M   'P 1'
#
loop_
_entity.id
_entity.type
_entity.pdbx_description
1 polymer ?
#
loop_
_entity_poly.entity_id
_entity_poly.type
_entity_poly.pdbx_seq_one_letter_code
_entity_poly.pdbx_strand_id
1 'polypeptide(L)'
;MKRPGALALMAMVLCAPAMGAWARSSRIDEGLKIKEVRASPDGRHQARVTLRGLQVDGRSISSGPGLILGHVTWRRDSRALAYLQRSPQGLQLVVLPRLDSDSPLTWLLPSHADGLTKVFWIGRSRIGVGARELVPRLVVSWRTVVRTPPAGW
;
A
#
# COMPACT_ATOMS: atom_id res chain seq x y z
N MET A 1 -49.41 -14.84 -60.76
CA MET A 1 -49.47 -16.08 -59.93
C MET A 1 -48.33 -16.05 -58.90
N LYS A 2 -48.69 -16.25 -57.62
CA LYS A 2 -47.97 -16.81 -56.44
C LYS A 2 -46.45 -16.62 -56.22
N ARG A 3 -46.14 -16.06 -55.02
CA ARG A 3 -44.89 -16.03 -54.18
C ARG A 3 -44.40 -17.45 -53.78
N PRO A 4 -43.38 -17.69 -52.90
CA PRO A 4 -42.43 -16.85 -52.10
C PRO A 4 -40.95 -17.36 -52.23
N GLY A 5 -39.89 -16.95 -51.53
CA GLY A 5 -39.54 -16.03 -50.45
C GLY A 5 -38.15 -16.45 -49.91
N ALA A 6 -37.33 -15.51 -49.42
CA ALA A 6 -36.20 -15.81 -48.52
C ALA A 6 -35.74 -14.54 -47.79
N LEU A 7 -35.58 -14.71 -46.48
CA LEU A 7 -35.16 -13.78 -45.44
C LEU A 7 -33.67 -13.43 -45.48
N ALA A 8 -33.32 -12.47 -44.61
CA ALA A 8 -32.00 -12.18 -44.02
C ALA A 8 -31.21 -11.03 -44.70
N LEU A 9 -30.54 -10.12 -44.00
CA LEU A 9 -30.25 -9.95 -42.58
C LEU A 9 -29.88 -8.47 -42.37
N MET A 10 -30.47 -7.78 -41.39
CA MET A 10 -29.92 -6.53 -40.85
C MET A 10 -29.00 -6.90 -39.68
N ALA A 11 -27.73 -6.50 -39.75
CA ALA A 11 -26.81 -6.55 -38.60
C ALA A 11 -26.37 -5.12 -38.29
N MET A 12 -27.00 -4.54 -37.27
CA MET A 12 -26.53 -3.32 -36.61
C MET A 12 -25.26 -3.63 -35.82
N VAL A 13 -24.22 -2.87 -36.12
CA VAL A 13 -23.04 -2.70 -35.28
C VAL A 13 -23.34 -1.55 -34.31
N LEU A 14 -23.11 -1.75 -33.00
CA LEU A 14 -22.39 -0.79 -32.13
C LEU A 14 -22.26 -1.30 -30.68
N CYS A 15 -20.99 -1.50 -30.32
CA CYS A 15 -20.26 -1.29 -29.07
C CYS A 15 -20.96 -1.13 -27.70
N ALA A 16 -20.42 -1.93 -26.77
CA ALA A 16 -19.92 -1.62 -25.41
C ALA A 16 -20.84 -1.87 -24.19
N PRO A 17 -20.29 -2.52 -23.13
CA PRO A 17 -21.05 -2.90 -21.94
C PRO A 17 -21.26 -1.75 -20.96
N ALA A 18 -22.41 -1.81 -20.28
CA ALA A 18 -22.81 -0.93 -19.19
C ALA A 18 -21.90 -1.10 -17.96
N MET A 19 -20.95 -0.18 -17.78
CA MET A 19 -20.36 0.13 -16.47
C MET A 19 -21.13 1.29 -15.85
N GLY A 20 -22.27 0.97 -15.24
CA GLY A 20 -23.09 1.92 -14.50
C GLY A 20 -22.75 1.92 -13.01
N ALA A 21 -22.45 3.12 -12.50
CA ALA A 21 -22.66 3.57 -11.13
C ALA A 21 -21.64 3.20 -10.03
N TRP A 22 -20.44 3.80 -10.08
CA TRP A 22 -19.72 4.24 -8.88
C TRP A 22 -19.35 5.73 -9.03
N ALA A 23 -20.36 6.59 -9.01
CA ALA A 23 -20.19 8.03 -8.85
C ALA A 23 -21.20 8.52 -7.81
N ARG A 24 -20.75 8.62 -6.55
CA ARG A 24 -21.23 9.57 -5.53
C ARG A 24 -20.45 9.42 -4.23
N SER A 25 -19.41 10.22 -4.08
CA SER A 25 -19.17 11.05 -2.88
C SER A 25 -17.97 11.97 -3.14
N SER A 26 -18.20 13.04 -3.88
CA SER A 26 -17.25 14.14 -4.05
C SER A 26 -17.64 15.28 -3.11
N ARG A 27 -17.48 15.06 -1.80
CA ARG A 27 -17.40 16.14 -0.81
C ARG A 27 -16.39 15.73 0.25
N ILE A 28 -15.53 16.69 0.60
CA ILE A 28 -14.35 16.64 1.49
C ILE A 28 -13.05 16.25 0.75
N ASP A 29 -12.26 17.24 0.33
CA ASP A 29 -10.98 17.57 0.99
C ASP A 29 -10.19 18.62 0.17
N GLU A 30 -10.44 19.91 0.38
CA GLU A 30 -9.54 20.98 -0.13
C GLU A 30 -8.23 21.10 0.69
N GLY A 31 -7.94 20.16 1.61
CA GLY A 31 -6.79 20.26 2.53
C GLY A 31 -5.77 19.12 2.46
N LEU A 32 -6.00 18.06 1.70
CA LEU A 32 -5.16 16.86 1.72
C LEU A 32 -4.34 16.76 0.42
N LYS A 33 -3.19 17.44 0.36
CA LYS A 33 -2.26 17.26 -0.76
C LYS A 33 -1.70 15.83 -0.72
N ILE A 34 -2.16 15.02 -1.67
CA ILE A 34 -1.73 13.63 -1.87
C ILE A 34 -0.41 13.63 -2.63
N LYS A 35 0.61 12.98 -2.06
CA LYS A 35 1.93 12.79 -2.67
C LYS A 35 2.00 11.51 -3.48
N GLU A 36 1.41 10.44 -2.98
CA GLU A 36 1.43 9.13 -3.63
C GLU A 36 0.15 8.37 -3.29
N VAL A 37 -0.33 7.60 -4.26
CA VAL A 37 -1.36 6.58 -4.07
C VAL A 37 -0.82 5.27 -4.63
N ARG A 38 -0.85 4.20 -3.84
CA ARG A 38 -0.33 2.89 -4.26
C ARG A 38 -1.25 1.76 -3.83
N ALA A 39 -1.77 1.02 -4.80
CA ALA A 39 -2.50 -0.21 -4.55
C ALA A 39 -1.56 -1.34 -4.11
N SER A 40 -2.07 -2.21 -3.25
CA SER A 40 -1.46 -3.48 -2.90
C SER A 40 -1.46 -4.45 -4.10
N PRO A 41 -0.58 -5.48 -4.12
CA PRO A 41 -0.46 -6.42 -5.24
C PRO A 41 -1.76 -7.12 -5.67
N ASP A 42 -2.65 -7.43 -4.72
CA ASP A 42 -3.97 -8.04 -4.98
C ASP A 42 -5.09 -7.02 -5.23
N GLY A 43 -4.76 -5.72 -5.20
CA GLY A 43 -5.70 -4.62 -5.43
C GLY A 43 -6.72 -4.38 -4.29
N ARG A 44 -6.65 -5.11 -3.18
CA ARG A 44 -7.66 -5.03 -2.11
C ARG A 44 -7.44 -3.87 -1.16
N HIS A 45 -6.19 -3.44 -1.02
CA HIS A 45 -5.77 -2.36 -0.13
C HIS A 45 -5.13 -1.21 -0.90
N GLN A 46 -5.28 0.00 -0.37
CA GLN A 46 -4.76 1.24 -0.93
C GLN A 46 -3.99 2.03 0.13
N ALA A 47 -2.73 2.33 -0.15
CA ALA A 47 -1.92 3.24 0.64
C ALA A 47 -1.95 4.65 0.01
N ARG A 48 -2.19 5.68 0.83
CA ARG A 48 -2.16 7.09 0.43
C ARG A 48 -1.16 7.84 1.29
N VAL A 49 -0.11 8.37 0.66
CA VAL A 49 0.85 9.26 1.31
C VAL A 49 0.38 10.69 1.13
N THR A 50 0.24 11.39 2.24
CA THR A 50 -0.24 12.77 2.31
C THR A 50 0.79 13.64 3.04
N LEU A 51 0.60 14.96 3.05
CA LEU A 51 1.39 15.84 3.91
C LEU A 51 1.27 15.51 5.41
N ARG A 52 0.17 14.88 5.82
CA ARG A 52 -0.10 14.52 7.22
C ARG A 52 0.42 13.13 7.61
N GLY A 53 0.99 12.39 6.64
CA GLY A 53 1.50 11.03 6.86
C GLY A 53 0.83 10.00 5.96
N LEU A 54 0.82 8.75 6.41
CA LEU A 54 0.31 7.60 5.68
C LEU A 54 -1.12 7.25 6.09
N GLN A 55 -1.98 7.02 5.10
CA GLN A 55 -3.26 6.35 5.29
C GLN A 55 -3.26 5.01 4.56
N VAL A 56 -3.86 3.99 5.16
CA VAL A 56 -4.14 2.70 4.53
C VAL A 56 -5.66 2.47 4.60
N ASP A 57 -6.30 2.31 3.44
CA ASP A 57 -7.76 2.13 3.33
C ASP A 57 -8.57 3.24 4.04
N GLY A 58 -8.04 4.47 3.99
CA GLY A 58 -8.63 5.65 4.66
C GLY A 58 -8.31 5.76 6.15
N ARG A 59 -7.70 4.73 6.76
CA ARG A 59 -7.25 4.77 8.15
C ARG A 59 -5.87 5.41 8.26
N SER A 60 -5.75 6.44 9.09
CA SER A 60 -4.45 7.06 9.39
C SER A 60 -3.57 6.11 10.20
N ILE A 61 -2.32 5.96 9.78
CA ILE A 61 -1.32 5.17 10.48
C ILE A 61 -0.44 6.12 11.29
N SER A 62 -0.48 5.99 12.62
CA SER A 62 0.36 6.79 13.50
C SER A 62 1.76 6.18 13.62
N SER A 63 2.74 6.75 12.95
CA SER A 63 4.17 6.42 13.11
C SER A 63 4.99 7.55 13.76
N GLY A 64 4.30 8.52 14.37
CA GLY A 64 4.90 9.75 14.90
C GLY A 64 5.10 10.84 13.84
N PRO A 65 5.62 12.02 14.24
CA PRO A 65 5.88 13.12 13.33
C PRO A 65 7.07 12.77 12.40
N GLY A 66 6.85 12.81 11.09
CA GLY A 66 7.91 12.58 10.12
C GLY A 66 7.49 12.75 8.68
N LEU A 67 8.46 13.05 7.81
CA LEU A 67 8.27 13.12 6.38
C LEU A 67 8.52 11.76 5.75
N ILE A 68 7.50 11.17 5.10
CA ILE A 68 7.64 9.92 4.36
C ILE A 68 8.52 10.14 3.13
N LEU A 69 9.59 9.36 3.03
CA LEU A 69 10.58 9.40 1.97
C LEU A 69 10.30 8.33 0.92
N GLY A 70 10.46 8.69 -0.35
CA GLY A 70 10.28 7.76 -1.46
C GLY A 70 8.86 7.18 -1.54
N HIS A 71 8.79 5.92 -1.97
CA HIS A 71 7.56 5.17 -2.15
C HIS A 71 7.30 4.20 -0.99
N VAL A 72 6.02 4.00 -0.67
CA VAL A 72 5.63 2.87 0.20
C VAL A 72 5.83 1.54 -0.52
N THR A 73 6.23 0.51 0.20
CA THR A 73 6.55 -0.81 -0.35
C THR A 73 5.65 -1.88 0.24
N TRP A 74 4.72 -2.38 -0.58
CA TRP A 74 3.86 -3.50 -0.23
C TRP A 74 4.63 -4.82 -0.18
N ARG A 75 4.29 -5.68 0.78
CA ARG A 75 4.68 -7.07 0.74
C ARG A 75 3.90 -7.78 -0.37
N ARG A 76 4.53 -8.78 -1.00
CA ARG A 76 3.96 -9.53 -2.13
C ARG A 76 2.59 -10.16 -1.83
N ASP A 77 2.31 -10.51 -0.58
CA ASP A 77 1.05 -11.11 -0.15
C ASP A 77 -0.02 -10.07 0.24
N SER A 78 0.18 -8.78 -0.06
CA SER A 78 -0.70 -7.65 0.28
C SER A 78 -0.98 -7.42 1.76
N ARG A 79 -0.38 -8.18 2.68
CA ARG A 79 -0.74 -8.15 4.11
C ARG A 79 0.14 -7.24 4.96
N ALA A 80 1.16 -6.63 4.37
CA ALA A 80 2.10 -5.79 5.08
C ALA A 80 2.65 -4.67 4.18
N LEU A 81 3.09 -3.58 4.82
CA LEU A 81 3.58 -2.39 4.15
C LEU A 81 4.81 -1.87 4.90
N ALA A 82 5.77 -1.29 4.18
CA ALA A 82 6.92 -0.64 4.78
C ALA A 82 7.30 0.65 4.04
N TYR A 83 7.89 1.60 4.75
CA TYR A 83 8.36 2.86 4.19
C TYR A 83 9.48 3.46 5.05
N LEU A 84 10.19 4.43 4.48
CA LEU A 84 11.14 5.26 5.20
C LEU A 84 10.48 6.57 5.59
N GLN A 85 10.79 7.07 6.78
CA GLN A 85 10.42 8.42 7.19
C GLN A 85 11.62 9.15 7.78
N ARG A 86 11.68 10.47 7.60
CA ARG A 86 12.60 11.36 8.31
C ARG A 86 11.84 12.00 9.47
N SER A 87 12.24 11.68 10.69
CA SER A 87 11.73 12.32 11.91
C SER A 87 12.81 13.23 12.51
N PRO A 88 12.50 14.03 13.55
CA PRO A 88 13.50 14.79 14.29
C PRO A 88 14.63 13.93 14.89
N GLN A 89 14.37 12.63 15.12
CA GLN A 89 15.35 11.69 15.68
C GLN A 89 16.28 11.12 14.60
N GLY A 90 15.95 11.27 13.31
CA GLY A 90 16.74 10.77 12.20
C GLY A 90 15.92 10.00 11.16
N LEU A 91 16.62 9.22 10.33
CA LEU A 91 16.00 8.34 9.34
C LEU A 91 15.44 7.10 10.05
N GLN A 92 14.17 6.80 9.81
CA GLN A 92 13.49 5.66 10.41
C GLN A 92 12.92 4.73 9.34
N LEU A 93 13.02 3.42 9.58
CA LEU A 93 12.27 2.40 8.88
C LEU A 93 10.97 2.14 9.66
N VAL A 94 9.84 2.28 8.99
CA VAL A 94 8.52 1.97 9.54
C VAL A 94 7.93 0.79 8.79
N VAL A 95 7.40 -0.17 9.56
CA VAL A 95 6.83 -1.40 9.03
C VAL A 95 5.49 -1.67 9.68
N LEU A 96 4.47 -1.87 8.86
CA LEU A 96 3.18 -2.40 9.27
C LEU A 96 3.22 -3.91 8.98
N PRO A 97 3.52 -4.76 9.97
CA PRO A 97 3.62 -6.20 9.75
C PRO A 97 2.26 -6.85 9.43
N ARG A 98 1.18 -6.17 9.83
CA ARG A 98 -0.22 -6.45 9.50
C ARG A 98 -0.95 -5.10 9.35
N LEU A 99 -1.95 -5.04 8.46
CA LEU A 99 -2.67 -3.79 8.17
C LEU A 99 -3.69 -3.39 9.25
N ASP A 100 -4.12 -4.36 10.04
CA ASP A 100 -4.99 -4.20 11.21
C ASP A 100 -4.22 -3.82 12.48
N SER A 101 -2.89 -3.78 12.44
CA SER A 101 -2.06 -3.44 13.60
C SER A 101 -2.12 -1.96 13.91
N ASP A 102 -2.53 -1.61 15.12
CA ASP A 102 -2.59 -0.22 15.60
C ASP A 102 -1.20 0.39 15.82
N SER A 103 -0.18 -0.46 15.98
CA SER A 103 1.20 -0.05 16.26
C SER A 103 2.13 -0.53 15.16
N PRO A 104 2.68 0.39 14.33
CA PRO A 104 3.74 0.03 13.40
C PRO A 104 5.04 -0.27 14.18
N LEU A 105 5.89 -1.11 13.59
CA LEU A 105 7.25 -1.33 14.06
C LEU A 105 8.16 -0.26 13.47
N THR A 106 8.87 0.46 14.33
CA THR A 106 9.74 1.57 13.94
C THR A 106 11.15 1.33 14.42
N TRP A 107 12.13 1.45 13.52
CA TRP A 107 13.55 1.37 13.84
C TRP A 107 14.24 2.64 13.38
N LEU A 108 15.05 3.24 14.27
CA LEU A 108 15.98 4.29 13.89
C LEU A 108 17.14 3.67 13.10
N LEU A 109 17.42 4.20 11.92
CA LEU A 109 18.52 3.74 11.09
C LEU A 109 19.80 4.49 11.45
N PRO A 110 20.98 3.82 11.37
CA PRO A 110 22.26 4.50 11.53
C PRO A 110 22.42 5.65 10.54
N SER A 111 23.18 6.69 10.90
CA SER A 111 23.40 7.87 10.05
C SER A 111 24.01 7.55 8.68
N HIS A 112 24.85 6.52 8.57
CA HIS A 112 25.40 6.07 7.28
C HIS A 112 24.34 5.46 6.33
N ALA A 113 23.11 5.27 6.80
CA ALA A 113 21.94 4.93 5.98
C ALA A 113 21.37 6.15 5.24
N ASP A 114 21.88 7.36 5.50
CA ASP A 114 21.47 8.55 4.79
C ASP A 114 21.75 8.41 3.28
N GLY A 115 20.74 8.77 2.49
CA GLY A 115 20.72 8.53 1.04
C GLY A 115 20.16 7.17 0.61
N LEU A 116 19.90 6.24 1.54
CA LEU A 116 19.10 5.06 1.23
C LEU A 116 17.63 5.45 1.11
N THR A 117 17.04 5.16 -0.06
CA THR A 117 15.67 5.57 -0.38
C THR A 117 14.75 4.41 -0.73
N LYS A 118 15.29 3.19 -0.89
CA LYS A 118 14.49 2.03 -1.28
C LYS A 118 14.41 1.02 -0.16
N VAL A 119 13.20 0.51 0.02
CA VAL A 119 12.82 -0.56 0.93
C VAL A 119 12.40 -1.75 0.09
N PHE A 120 12.73 -2.96 0.55
CA PHE A 120 12.34 -4.19 -0.12
C PHE A 120 12.07 -5.31 0.88
N TRP A 121 11.10 -6.14 0.56
CA TRP A 121 10.75 -7.31 1.36
C TRP A 121 11.66 -8.47 0.98
N ILE A 122 12.52 -8.88 1.90
CA ILE A 122 13.38 -10.07 1.74
C ILE A 122 12.61 -11.34 2.16
N GLY A 123 11.66 -11.19 3.07
CA GLY A 123 10.79 -12.28 3.51
C GLY A 123 9.64 -11.76 4.35
N ARG A 124 8.85 -12.67 4.94
CA ARG A 124 7.64 -12.29 5.72
C ARG A 124 7.93 -11.36 6.90
N SER A 125 9.09 -11.51 7.51
CA SER A 125 9.52 -10.75 8.69
C SER A 125 10.93 -10.19 8.52
N ARG A 126 11.34 -9.90 7.27
CA ARG A 126 12.65 -9.35 6.94
C ARG A 126 12.52 -8.28 5.86
N ILE A 127 13.13 -7.14 6.12
CA ILE A 127 13.17 -6.01 5.21
C ILE A 127 14.62 -5.60 4.97
N GLY A 128 14.94 -5.36 3.71
CA GLY A 128 16.18 -4.71 3.32
C GLY A 128 15.97 -3.24 3.01
N VAL A 129 16.99 -2.45 3.30
CA VAL A 129 17.07 -1.03 2.93
C VAL A 129 18.37 -0.83 2.16
N GLY A 130 18.29 -0.19 0.99
CA GLY A 130 19.42 -0.13 0.06
C GLY A 130 19.13 0.64 -1.22
N ALA A 131 20.09 0.63 -2.14
CA ALA A 131 19.91 1.21 -3.48
C ALA A 131 19.23 0.23 -4.46
N ARG A 132 19.40 -1.08 -4.22
CA ARG A 132 18.91 -2.19 -5.05
C ARG A 132 18.54 -3.39 -4.18
N GLU A 133 17.56 -4.17 -4.62
CA GLU A 133 17.02 -5.32 -3.88
C GLU A 133 18.06 -6.41 -3.58
N LEU A 134 18.93 -6.71 -4.56
CA LEU A 134 19.98 -7.74 -4.40
C LEU A 134 21.19 -7.27 -3.58
N VAL A 135 21.26 -5.99 -3.19
CA VAL A 135 22.38 -5.42 -2.44
C VAL A 135 21.86 -4.53 -1.29
N PRO A 136 21.18 -5.12 -0.28
CA PRO A 136 20.85 -4.38 0.93
C PRO A 136 22.10 -3.91 1.65
N ARG A 137 22.06 -2.65 2.09
CA ARG A 137 23.06 -2.14 3.04
C ARG A 137 22.64 -2.38 4.48
N LEU A 138 21.34 -2.48 4.72
CA LEU A 138 20.76 -2.81 6.02
C LEU A 138 19.70 -3.87 5.86
N VAL A 139 19.64 -4.79 6.82
CA VAL A 139 18.57 -5.79 6.93
C VAL A 139 18.02 -5.74 8.34
N VAL A 140 16.70 -5.56 8.44
CA VAL A 140 15.96 -5.59 9.70
C VAL A 140 15.07 -6.81 9.70
N SER A 141 14.99 -7.50 10.85
CA SER A 141 14.11 -8.65 11.03
C SER A 141 13.38 -8.58 12.35
N TRP A 142 12.18 -9.16 12.39
CA TRP A 142 11.39 -9.26 13.61
C TRP A 142 10.76 -10.65 13.73
N ARG A 143 10.22 -10.92 14.91
CA ARG A 143 9.43 -12.12 15.18
C ARG A 143 8.11 -11.70 15.80
N THR A 144 7.04 -12.36 15.40
CA THR A 144 5.72 -12.19 16.04
C THR A 144 5.60 -13.23 17.13
N VAL A 145 5.46 -12.79 18.38
CA VAL A 145 5.13 -13.67 19.50
C VAL A 145 3.61 -13.72 19.61
N VAL A 146 3.01 -14.89 19.37
CA VAL A 146 1.59 -15.13 19.63
C VAL A 146 1.48 -15.59 21.07
N ARG A 147 0.89 -14.76 21.94
CA ARG A 147 0.53 -15.18 23.30
C ARG A 147 -0.81 -15.90 23.21
N THR A 148 -0.83 -17.19 23.49
CA THR A 148 -2.08 -17.92 23.72
C THR A 148 -2.68 -17.41 25.04
N PRO A 149 -3.94 -16.95 25.07
CA PRO A 149 -4.59 -16.63 26.34
C PRO A 149 -4.60 -17.88 27.23
N PRO A 150 -4.46 -17.74 28.56
CA PRO A 150 -4.55 -18.89 29.45
C PRO A 150 -5.90 -19.59 29.25
N ALA A 151 -5.86 -20.91 29.09
CA ALA A 151 -7.06 -21.73 29.00
C ALA A 151 -7.74 -21.72 30.37
N GLY A 152 -8.88 -21.03 30.49
CA GLY A 152 -9.68 -21.01 31.72
C GLY A 152 -10.47 -19.72 31.88
N TRP A 153 -11.69 -19.73 31.34
CA TRP A 153 -12.85 -19.01 31.88
C TRP A 153 -14.01 -20.00 31.88
#